data_AF-A0AAD6HGW9-F1
#
_entry.id   AF-A0AAD6HGW9-F1
#
_cell.length_a   1.000
_cell.length_b   1.000
_cell.length_c   1.000
_cell.angle_alpha   90.00
_cell.angle_beta   90.00
_cell.angle_gamma   90.00
#
_symmetry.space_group_name_H-M   'P 1'
#
loop_
_entity.id
_entity.type
_entity.pdbx_description
1 polymer ?
#
loop_
_entity_poly.entity_id
_entity_poly.type
_entity_poly.pdbx_seq_one_letter_code
_entity_poly.pdbx_strand_id
1 'polypeptide(L)'
;MKESSSPDYKALFLKEVSLRRQAEEEKAQAEEEKAQAEEEKAQAEERERQEAELRQQAEERNRPTTFPEFIRHCHNLLWTPLRAQTPSRSTTGKISAPIGKYCPIRLLQWTECEARQREIYRSVCRYLQPAGEDAPQLFTSLIALEDHGRRFARRPISSEQDLETYERFAVEDHVHDIVAELCKIPEAREEFRLGNGVRFDNHANALDKDDEDDTSLPSTSRPSKPDQFCIHRMDGNRSTLLTTVEYKPPHKLSVASLRRGLDRWTFGVKLSNLIVCQRRSQRNQDIAPSG
;
A
#
# COMPACT_ATOMS: atom_id res chain seq x y z
N MET A 1 110.28 7.00 9.21
CA MET A 1 109.45 8.22 9.10
C MET A 1 108.06 7.77 8.66
N LYS A 2 107.04 7.90 9.52
CA LYS A 2 105.63 7.71 9.14
C LYS A 2 105.01 9.11 9.18
N GLU A 3 104.83 9.71 8.01
CA GLU A 3 104.10 10.97 7.88
C GLU A 3 102.63 10.71 8.22
N SER A 4 102.18 11.21 9.37
CA SER A 4 100.76 11.26 9.69
C SER A 4 100.13 12.37 8.86
N SER A 5 99.50 11.99 7.75
CA SER A 5 98.66 12.88 6.96
C SER A 5 97.57 13.48 7.86
N SER A 6 97.59 14.82 8.02
CA SER A 6 96.56 15.56 8.75
C SER A 6 95.22 15.38 8.03
N PRO A 7 94.12 15.05 8.73
CA PRO A 7 92.80 14.93 8.10
C PRO A 7 92.41 16.24 7.43
N ASP A 8 91.88 16.15 6.21
CA ASP A 8 91.27 17.29 5.53
C ASP A 8 89.91 17.60 6.19
N TYR A 9 89.95 18.45 7.23
CA TYR A 9 88.77 18.89 7.97
C TYR A 9 87.73 19.57 7.08
N LYS A 10 88.14 20.17 5.96
CA LYS A 10 87.22 20.80 5.01
C LYS A 10 86.43 19.74 4.25
N ALA A 11 87.08 18.65 3.81
CA ALA A 11 86.40 17.52 3.19
C ALA A 11 85.44 16.80 4.17
N LEU A 12 85.82 16.64 5.44
CA LEU A 12 84.97 16.05 6.47
C LEU A 12 83.72 16.91 6.76
N PHE A 13 83.88 18.24 6.86
CA PHE A 13 82.76 19.16 7.06
C PHE A 13 81.78 19.14 5.86
N LEU A 14 82.29 19.15 4.63
CA LEU A 14 81.45 19.06 3.43
C LEU A 14 80.69 17.73 3.36
N LYS A 15 81.32 16.62 3.77
CA LYS A 15 80.67 15.30 3.84
C LYS A 15 79.55 15.25 4.88
N GLU A 16 79.76 15.82 6.06
CA GLU A 16 78.75 15.93 7.11
C GLU A 16 77.55 16.77 6.66
N VAL A 17 77.80 17.91 5.99
CA VAL A 17 76.74 18.76 5.43
C VAL A 17 75.95 18.02 4.35
N SER A 18 76.61 17.27 3.47
CA SER A 18 75.90 16.46 2.46
C SER A 18 75.05 15.34 3.07
N LEU A 19 75.54 14.70 4.14
CA LEU A 19 74.81 13.64 4.85
C LEU A 19 73.58 14.20 5.57
N ARG A 20 73.71 15.39 6.20
CA ARG A 20 72.56 16.07 6.82
C ARG A 20 71.50 16.44 5.80
N ARG A 21 71.93 16.97 4.64
CA ARG A 21 71.02 17.30 3.55
C ARG A 21 70.27 16.07 3.02
N GLN A 22 70.97 14.94 2.86
CA GLN A 22 70.35 13.67 2.48
C GLN A 22 69.36 13.16 3.54
N ALA A 23 69.73 13.20 4.81
CA ALA A 23 68.85 12.78 5.90
C ALA A 23 67.60 13.67 6.04
N GLU A 24 67.73 14.97 5.78
CA GLU A 24 66.60 15.91 5.74
C GLU A 24 65.69 15.64 4.53
N GLU A 25 66.25 15.38 3.34
CA GLU A 25 65.50 15.00 2.13
C GLU A 25 64.74 13.67 2.33
N GLU A 26 65.40 12.64 2.87
CA GLU A 26 64.77 11.35 3.19
C GLU A 26 63.66 11.50 4.23
N LYS A 27 63.86 12.33 5.26
CA LYS A 27 62.84 12.59 6.27
C LYS A 27 61.65 13.35 5.70
N ALA A 28 61.89 14.35 4.84
CA ALA A 28 60.82 15.08 4.17
C ALA A 28 60.00 14.16 3.25
N GLN A 29 60.67 13.28 2.50
CA GLN A 29 59.99 12.31 1.65
C GLN A 29 59.16 11.31 2.47
N ALA A 30 59.69 10.81 3.59
CA ALA A 30 58.95 9.92 4.48
C ALA A 30 57.74 10.60 5.14
N GLU A 31 57.85 11.90 5.48
CA GLU A 31 56.73 12.69 6.00
C GLU A 31 55.66 12.92 4.92
N GLU A 32 56.06 13.18 3.67
CA GLU A 32 55.13 13.32 2.54
C GLU A 32 54.42 12.00 2.22
N GLU A 33 55.13 10.89 2.14
CA GLU A 33 54.55 9.55 1.94
C GLU A 33 53.57 9.19 3.06
N LYS A 34 53.91 9.54 4.32
CA LYS A 34 53.01 9.33 5.45
C LYS A 34 51.77 10.21 5.36
N ALA A 35 51.91 11.48 4.99
CA ALA A 35 50.78 12.39 4.80
C ALA A 35 49.86 11.90 3.68
N GLN A 36 50.41 11.45 2.56
CA GLN A 36 49.65 10.86 1.45
C GLN A 36 48.91 9.59 1.89
N ALA A 37 49.58 8.69 2.61
CA ALA A 37 48.95 7.46 3.12
C ALA A 37 47.83 7.76 4.14
N GLU A 38 48.01 8.77 5.01
CA GLU A 38 46.96 9.22 5.93
C GLU A 38 45.77 9.84 5.19
N GLU A 39 46.02 10.63 4.13
CA GLU A 39 44.97 11.20 3.29
C GLU A 39 44.20 10.12 2.52
N GLU A 40 44.88 9.18 1.88
CA GLU A 40 44.24 8.06 1.19
C GLU A 40 43.38 7.21 2.13
N LYS A 41 43.87 6.97 3.34
CA LYS A 41 43.11 6.26 4.38
C LYS A 41 41.88 7.05 4.81
N ALA A 42 42.01 8.36 5.04
CA ALA A 42 40.87 9.21 5.39
C ALA A 42 39.80 9.24 4.27
N GLN A 43 40.23 9.33 3.01
CA GLN A 43 39.32 9.26 1.86
C GLN A 43 38.65 7.88 1.73
N ALA A 44 39.37 6.80 2.03
CA ALA A 44 38.80 5.45 2.02
C ALA A 44 37.75 5.25 3.11
N GLU A 45 38.04 5.71 4.34
CA GLU A 45 37.10 5.65 5.46
C GLU A 45 35.84 6.48 5.19
N GLU A 46 35.97 7.67 4.57
CA GLU A 46 34.82 8.49 4.19
C GLU A 46 33.95 7.81 3.12
N ARG A 47 34.57 7.18 2.11
CA ARG A 47 33.81 6.41 1.10
C ARG A 47 33.07 5.23 1.73
N GLU A 48 33.70 4.50 2.65
CA GLU A 48 33.07 3.38 3.34
C GLU A 48 31.89 3.83 4.20
N ARG A 49 32.01 4.98 4.90
CA ARG A 49 30.89 5.57 5.65
C ARG A 49 29.73 5.95 4.74
N GLN A 50 30.01 6.61 3.62
CA GLN A 50 28.98 6.99 2.65
C GLN A 50 28.29 5.76 2.05
N GLU A 51 29.04 4.72 1.72
CA GLU A 51 28.46 3.47 1.21
C GLU A 51 27.61 2.76 2.28
N ALA A 52 28.08 2.74 3.53
CA ALA A 52 27.33 2.19 4.66
C ALA A 52 26.02 2.96 4.91
N GLU A 53 26.04 4.30 4.85
CA GLU A 53 24.84 5.12 4.98
C GLU A 53 23.84 4.89 3.84
N LEU A 54 24.31 4.86 2.59
CA LEU A 54 23.46 4.56 1.44
C LEU A 54 22.83 3.17 1.54
N ARG A 55 23.61 2.19 2.00
CA ARG A 55 23.13 0.84 2.23
C ARG A 55 22.07 0.80 3.32
N GLN A 56 22.30 1.45 4.47
CA GLN A 56 21.30 1.53 5.54
C GLN A 56 20.01 2.21 5.07
N GLN A 57 20.10 3.30 4.32
CA GLN A 57 18.92 3.96 3.75
C GLN A 57 18.16 3.05 2.78
N ALA A 58 18.87 2.28 1.94
CA ALA A 58 18.25 1.32 1.04
C ALA A 58 17.57 0.18 1.81
N GLU A 59 18.20 -0.36 2.83
CA GLU A 59 17.64 -1.40 3.71
C GLU A 59 16.38 -0.88 4.41
N GLU A 60 16.42 0.32 4.99
CA GLU A 60 15.27 0.95 5.66
C GLU A 60 14.09 1.23 4.71
N ARG A 61 14.36 1.50 3.42
CA ARG A 61 13.29 1.71 2.42
C ARG A 61 12.72 0.42 1.87
N ASN A 62 13.50 -0.67 1.90
CA ASN A 62 13.10 -1.98 1.40
C ASN A 62 12.50 -2.87 2.48
N ARG A 63 12.77 -2.62 3.77
CA ARG A 63 12.17 -3.41 4.85
C ARG A 63 10.64 -3.31 4.81
N PRO A 64 9.93 -4.36 5.26
CA PRO A 64 8.50 -4.27 5.50
C PRO A 64 8.18 -3.16 6.51
N THR A 65 7.00 -2.58 6.36
CA THR A 65 6.52 -1.51 7.23
C THR A 65 5.76 -2.08 8.43
N THR A 66 5.81 -1.37 9.54
CA THR A 66 4.90 -1.61 10.67
C THR A 66 3.49 -1.13 10.31
N PHE A 67 2.45 -1.62 11.00
CA PHE A 67 1.07 -1.18 10.71
C PHE A 67 0.85 0.36 10.71
N PRO A 68 1.36 1.15 11.68
CA PRO A 68 1.16 2.60 11.65
C PRO A 68 1.95 3.29 10.53
N GLU A 69 3.18 2.83 10.24
CA GLU A 69 3.94 3.31 9.09
C GLU A 69 3.18 3.05 7.80
N PHE A 70 2.70 1.83 7.62
CA PHE A 70 1.93 1.38 6.47
C PHE A 70 0.71 2.26 6.21
N ILE A 71 -0.18 2.42 7.20
CA ILE A 71 -1.40 3.23 7.05
C ILE A 71 -1.06 4.69 6.69
N ARG A 72 -0.02 5.27 7.31
CA ARG A 72 0.44 6.61 7.00
C ARG A 72 0.98 6.72 5.57
N HIS A 73 1.76 5.73 5.12
CA HIS A 73 2.27 5.70 3.76
C HIS A 73 1.17 5.52 2.73
N CYS A 74 0.20 4.62 2.95
CA CYS A 74 -0.97 4.48 2.08
C CYS A 74 -1.75 5.81 1.97
N HIS A 75 -1.99 6.49 3.09
CA HIS A 75 -2.67 7.78 3.09
C HIS A 75 -1.92 8.85 2.28
N ASN A 76 -0.61 8.99 2.52
CA ASN A 76 0.19 10.04 1.91
C ASN A 76 0.52 9.77 0.43
N LEU A 77 0.79 8.51 0.07
CA LEU A 77 1.30 8.13 -1.25
C LEU A 77 0.20 7.65 -2.21
N LEU A 78 -0.87 7.03 -1.70
CA LEU A 78 -1.91 6.42 -2.54
C LEU A 78 -3.22 7.23 -2.54
N TRP A 79 -3.64 7.70 -1.37
CA TRP A 79 -4.92 8.41 -1.24
C TRP A 79 -4.81 9.92 -1.51
N THR A 80 -3.87 10.60 -0.86
CA THR A 80 -3.73 12.07 -0.97
C THR A 80 -3.47 12.55 -2.42
N PRO A 81 -2.66 11.86 -3.25
CA PRO A 81 -2.43 12.26 -4.63
C PRO A 81 -3.54 11.87 -5.61
N LEU A 82 -4.57 11.15 -5.14
CA LEU A 82 -5.64 10.63 -5.99
C LEU A 82 -6.48 11.77 -6.56
N ARG A 83 -6.73 11.73 -7.87
CA ARG A 83 -7.45 12.78 -8.59
C ARG A 83 -8.52 12.19 -9.48
N ALA A 84 -9.70 12.80 -9.49
CA ALA A 84 -10.73 12.54 -10.48
C ALA A 84 -10.50 13.39 -11.74
N GLN A 85 -10.70 12.81 -12.92
CA GLN A 85 -10.68 13.55 -14.18
C GLN A 85 -11.94 14.42 -14.34
N THR A 86 -11.85 15.47 -15.16
CA THR A 86 -13.03 16.25 -15.53
C THR A 86 -14.03 15.41 -16.33
N PRO A 87 -15.35 15.66 -16.19
CA PRO A 87 -16.37 14.90 -16.93
C PRO A 87 -16.19 14.96 -18.46
N SER A 88 -15.68 16.07 -19.00
CA SER A 88 -15.44 16.26 -20.44
C SER A 88 -14.33 15.37 -21.01
N ARG A 89 -13.46 14.82 -20.15
CA ARG A 89 -12.33 13.96 -20.53
C ARG A 89 -12.44 12.56 -19.93
N SER A 90 -13.65 12.16 -19.53
CA SER A 90 -13.93 10.88 -18.91
C SER A 90 -14.79 10.00 -19.83
N THR A 91 -14.88 8.70 -19.53
CA THR A 91 -15.70 7.77 -20.31
C THR A 91 -17.14 8.25 -20.42
N THR A 92 -17.67 8.29 -21.63
CA THR A 92 -19.06 8.64 -21.89
C THR A 92 -19.93 7.40 -21.75
N GLY A 93 -20.84 7.42 -20.78
CA GLY A 93 -21.77 6.31 -20.59
C GLY A 93 -22.91 6.75 -19.67
N LYS A 94 -24.15 6.59 -20.15
CA LYS A 94 -25.33 6.84 -19.31
C LYS A 94 -25.43 5.71 -18.29
N ILE A 95 -25.72 6.07 -17.04
CA ILE A 95 -26.13 5.06 -16.07
C ILE A 95 -27.50 4.55 -16.50
N SER A 96 -27.62 3.25 -16.76
CA SER A 96 -28.88 2.62 -17.07
C SER A 96 -29.85 2.79 -15.91
N ALA A 97 -31.16 2.85 -16.22
CA ALA A 97 -32.17 2.79 -15.17
C ALA A 97 -31.99 1.46 -14.41
N PRO A 98 -32.13 1.46 -13.08
CA PRO A 98 -31.93 0.28 -12.23
C PRO A 98 -33.13 -0.68 -12.31
N ILE A 99 -33.47 -1.13 -13.51
CA ILE A 99 -34.63 -2.00 -13.74
C ILE A 99 -34.38 -3.31 -12.98
N GLY A 100 -35.33 -3.69 -12.11
CA GLY A 100 -35.22 -4.91 -11.29
C GLY A 100 -34.27 -4.83 -10.10
N LYS A 101 -33.72 -3.65 -9.79
CA LYS A 101 -32.80 -3.44 -8.66
C LYS A 101 -33.52 -2.72 -7.50
N TYR A 102 -33.26 -3.11 -6.26
CA TYR A 102 -33.76 -2.39 -5.09
C TYR A 102 -33.01 -1.07 -4.93
N CYS A 103 -33.74 0.04 -5.07
CA CYS A 103 -33.21 1.39 -4.96
C CYS A 103 -33.76 2.08 -3.71
N PRO A 104 -32.90 2.59 -2.82
CA PRO A 104 -33.34 3.35 -1.67
C PRO A 104 -34.04 4.64 -2.12
N ILE A 105 -35.17 4.94 -1.48
CA ILE A 105 -35.97 6.14 -1.78
C ILE A 105 -35.38 7.39 -1.08
N ARG A 106 -34.62 7.18 0.00
CA ARG A 106 -33.99 8.24 0.79
C ARG A 106 -32.60 7.80 1.26
N LEU A 107 -31.61 8.68 1.19
CA LEU A 107 -30.34 8.48 1.86
C LEU A 107 -30.43 9.01 3.28
N LEU A 108 -29.98 8.21 4.24
CA LEU A 108 -29.92 8.58 5.64
C LEU A 108 -28.47 8.72 6.06
N GLN A 109 -28.21 9.73 6.89
CA GLN A 109 -26.92 9.86 7.55
C GLN A 109 -26.73 8.70 8.52
N TRP A 110 -25.58 8.03 8.44
CA TRP A 110 -25.18 7.02 9.40
C TRP A 110 -24.45 7.69 10.57
N THR A 111 -25.20 8.12 11.59
CA THR A 111 -24.67 8.91 12.73
C THR A 111 -23.58 8.19 13.50
N GLU A 112 -23.72 6.86 13.68
CA GLU A 112 -22.75 6.05 14.44
C GLU A 112 -21.55 5.57 13.62
N CYS A 113 -21.46 5.93 12.34
CA CYS A 113 -20.44 5.41 11.43
C CYS A 113 -19.02 5.71 11.96
N GLU A 114 -18.76 6.96 12.30
CA GLU A 114 -17.45 7.40 12.77
C GLU A 114 -17.05 6.73 14.09
N ALA A 115 -17.99 6.63 15.03
CA ALA A 115 -17.74 5.97 16.32
C ALA A 115 -17.39 4.49 16.13
N ARG A 116 -18.16 3.77 15.29
CA ARG A 116 -17.90 2.36 14.98
C ARG A 116 -16.60 2.15 14.21
N GLN A 117 -16.30 2.98 13.22
CA GLN A 117 -15.04 2.92 12.47
C GLN A 117 -13.84 3.12 13.39
N ARG A 118 -13.93 4.09 14.30
CA ARG A 118 -12.87 4.36 15.29
C ARG A 118 -12.66 3.20 16.26
N GLU A 119 -13.75 2.59 16.73
CA GLU A 119 -13.69 1.42 17.61
C GLU A 119 -12.99 0.24 16.93
N ILE A 120 -13.41 -0.09 15.69
CA ILE A 120 -12.77 -1.15 14.88
C ILE A 120 -11.30 -0.82 14.66
N TYR A 121 -10.97 0.42 14.24
CA TYR A 121 -9.59 0.82 14.00
C TYR A 121 -8.72 0.70 15.25
N ARG A 122 -9.20 1.14 16.42
CA ARG A 122 -8.49 0.98 17.70
C ARG A 122 -8.26 -0.48 18.04
N SER A 123 -9.25 -1.34 17.79
CA SER A 123 -9.11 -2.78 18.02
C SER A 123 -8.05 -3.39 17.11
N VAL A 124 -8.05 -3.04 15.81
CA VAL A 124 -7.02 -3.47 14.86
C VAL A 124 -5.63 -2.99 15.29
N CYS A 125 -5.49 -1.72 15.70
CA CYS A 125 -4.21 -1.21 16.22
C CYS A 125 -3.74 -2.00 17.44
N ARG A 126 -4.62 -2.35 18.38
CA ARG A 126 -4.24 -3.13 19.57
C ARG A 126 -3.64 -4.50 19.22
N TYR A 127 -4.10 -5.15 18.15
CA TYR A 127 -3.56 -6.43 17.70
C TYR A 127 -2.29 -6.30 16.85
N LEU A 128 -2.21 -5.28 15.99
CA LEU A 128 -1.10 -5.10 15.06
C LEU A 128 0.00 -4.15 15.59
N GLN A 129 -0.21 -3.56 16.77
CA GLN A 129 0.70 -2.68 17.50
C GLN A 129 0.63 -3.02 19.00
N PRO A 130 1.09 -4.21 19.41
CA PRO A 130 1.08 -4.61 20.81
C PRO A 130 1.91 -3.64 21.67
N ALA A 131 1.41 -3.30 22.84
CA ALA A 131 2.09 -2.37 23.74
C ALA A 131 3.28 -3.06 24.44
N GLY A 132 4.46 -2.41 24.40
CA GLY A 132 5.65 -2.89 25.11
C GLY A 132 6.58 -3.80 24.30
N GLU A 133 6.26 -4.05 23.03
CA GLU A 133 7.12 -4.77 22.08
C GLU A 133 7.37 -3.91 20.83
N ASP A 134 8.43 -4.22 20.08
CA ASP A 134 8.66 -3.60 18.78
C ASP A 134 7.52 -3.99 17.82
N ALA A 135 6.89 -2.99 17.20
CA ALA A 135 5.78 -3.23 16.30
C ALA A 135 6.25 -4.12 15.12
N PRO A 136 5.52 -5.20 14.80
CA PRO A 136 5.96 -6.15 13.80
C PRO A 136 5.94 -5.53 12.41
N GLN A 137 7.01 -5.75 11.65
CA GLN A 137 7.19 -5.28 10.28
C GLN A 137 6.57 -6.30 9.31
N LEU A 138 5.27 -6.19 9.07
CA LEU A 138 4.48 -7.20 8.35
C LEU A 138 3.99 -6.74 6.97
N PHE A 139 4.02 -5.43 6.69
CA PHE A 139 3.31 -4.85 5.55
C PHE A 139 4.24 -4.37 4.45
N THR A 140 3.67 -4.08 3.28
CA THR A 140 4.37 -3.62 2.07
C THR A 140 5.42 -2.54 2.38
N SER A 141 6.61 -2.70 1.78
CA SER A 141 7.72 -1.77 1.98
C SER A 141 7.46 -0.39 1.39
N LEU A 142 8.18 0.62 1.90
CA LEU A 142 8.02 2.01 1.44
C LEU A 142 8.29 2.13 -0.07
N ILE A 143 9.35 1.49 -0.57
CA ILE A 143 9.70 1.58 -2.00
C ILE A 143 8.58 1.03 -2.91
N ALA A 144 7.90 -0.05 -2.48
CA ALA A 144 6.79 -0.62 -3.25
C ALA A 144 5.57 0.31 -3.22
N LEU A 145 5.25 0.93 -2.08
CA LEU A 145 4.16 1.91 -2.00
C LEU A 145 4.44 3.17 -2.82
N GLU A 146 5.69 3.63 -2.88
CA GLU A 146 6.08 4.75 -3.73
C GLU A 146 5.92 4.45 -5.23
N ASP A 147 6.21 3.22 -5.67
CA ASP A 147 5.99 2.82 -7.07
C ASP A 147 4.49 2.83 -7.41
N HIS A 148 3.64 2.26 -6.55
CA HIS A 148 2.19 2.31 -6.71
C HIS A 148 1.68 3.75 -6.75
N GLY A 149 2.08 4.58 -5.78
CA GLY A 149 1.69 6.00 -5.72
C GLY A 149 2.11 6.76 -6.98
N ARG A 150 3.33 6.55 -7.47
CA ARG A 150 3.81 7.12 -8.73
C ARG A 150 2.94 6.70 -9.91
N ARG A 151 2.54 5.43 -10.00
CA ARG A 151 1.69 4.92 -11.08
C ARG A 151 0.29 5.52 -11.05
N PHE A 152 -0.36 5.56 -9.89
CA PHE A 152 -1.70 6.13 -9.75
C PHE A 152 -1.72 7.65 -9.95
N ALA A 153 -0.67 8.36 -9.53
CA ALA A 153 -0.57 9.80 -9.72
C ALA A 153 -0.40 10.24 -11.19
N ARG A 154 0.03 9.33 -12.11
CA ARG A 154 0.29 9.64 -13.53
C ARG A 154 -0.93 10.17 -14.26
N ARG A 155 -2.12 9.63 -13.97
CA ARG A 155 -3.36 10.02 -14.63
C ARG A 155 -4.52 10.08 -13.64
N PRO A 156 -5.39 11.11 -13.71
CA PRO A 156 -6.62 11.13 -12.93
C PRO A 156 -7.57 9.98 -13.34
N ILE A 157 -8.37 9.49 -12.40
CA ILE A 157 -9.40 8.46 -12.64
C ILE A 157 -10.44 9.01 -13.61
N SER A 158 -10.60 8.34 -14.75
CA SER A 158 -11.47 8.79 -15.84
C SER A 158 -12.51 7.75 -16.29
N SER A 159 -12.35 6.50 -15.84
CA SER A 159 -13.14 5.34 -16.27
C SER A 159 -13.43 4.39 -15.10
N GLU A 160 -14.36 3.44 -15.31
CA GLU A 160 -14.63 2.36 -14.34
C GLU A 160 -13.38 1.48 -14.17
N GLN A 161 -12.69 1.15 -15.27
CA GLN A 161 -11.45 0.38 -15.25
C GLN A 161 -10.33 1.06 -14.46
N ASP A 162 -10.20 2.39 -14.55
CA ASP A 162 -9.22 3.15 -13.77
C ASP A 162 -9.50 3.03 -12.26
N LEU A 163 -10.77 3.14 -11.88
CA LEU A 163 -11.19 3.04 -10.48
C LEU A 163 -11.00 1.61 -9.96
N GLU A 164 -11.42 0.60 -10.72
CA GLU A 164 -11.20 -0.81 -10.39
C GLU A 164 -9.71 -1.12 -10.17
N THR A 165 -8.85 -0.66 -11.08
CA THR A 165 -7.41 -0.87 -10.96
C THR A 165 -6.85 -0.23 -9.69
N TYR A 166 -7.31 0.99 -9.38
CA TYR A 166 -6.91 1.67 -8.15
C TYR A 166 -7.38 0.92 -6.91
N GLU A 167 -8.66 0.58 -6.83
CA GLU A 167 -9.25 -0.09 -5.67
C GLU A 167 -8.57 -1.43 -5.41
N ARG A 168 -8.35 -2.24 -6.45
CA ARG A 168 -7.66 -3.52 -6.31
C ARG A 168 -6.28 -3.39 -5.66
N PHE A 169 -5.41 -2.57 -6.25
CA PHE A 169 -4.01 -2.51 -5.87
C PHE A 169 -3.73 -1.56 -4.68
N ALA A 170 -4.52 -0.51 -4.50
CA ALA A 170 -4.31 0.48 -3.45
C ALA A 170 -5.15 0.23 -2.19
N VAL A 171 -6.18 -0.61 -2.28
CA VAL A 171 -7.12 -0.88 -1.18
C VAL A 171 -7.29 -2.37 -0.94
N GLU A 172 -7.80 -3.13 -1.90
CA GLU A 172 -8.24 -4.52 -1.68
C GLU A 172 -7.09 -5.45 -1.31
N ASP A 173 -5.99 -5.44 -2.07
CA ASP A 173 -4.81 -6.26 -1.79
C ASP A 173 -4.24 -5.94 -0.40
N HIS A 174 -4.21 -4.66 -0.04
CA HIS A 174 -3.76 -4.20 1.28
C HIS A 174 -4.69 -4.60 2.41
N VAL A 175 -6.01 -4.52 2.20
CA VAL A 175 -7.01 -4.98 3.17
C VAL A 175 -6.93 -6.50 3.33
N HIS A 176 -6.72 -7.23 2.24
CA HIS A 176 -6.50 -8.67 2.27
C HIS A 176 -5.29 -9.01 3.15
N ASP A 177 -4.16 -8.33 2.97
CA ASP A 177 -2.94 -8.56 3.77
C ASP A 177 -3.17 -8.24 5.26
N ILE A 178 -3.85 -7.14 5.58
CA ILE A 178 -4.23 -6.82 6.97
C ILE A 178 -5.10 -7.93 7.58
N VAL A 179 -6.12 -8.39 6.86
CA VAL A 179 -6.99 -9.45 7.35
C VAL A 179 -6.22 -10.76 7.50
N ALA A 180 -5.30 -11.09 6.58
CA ALA A 180 -4.47 -12.28 6.66
C ALA A 180 -3.58 -12.27 7.91
N GLU A 181 -2.96 -11.14 8.27
CA GLU A 181 -2.19 -11.00 9.50
C GLU A 181 -3.08 -11.11 10.74
N LEU A 182 -4.26 -10.48 10.75
CA LEU A 182 -5.22 -10.61 11.85
C LEU A 182 -5.74 -12.04 12.03
N CYS A 183 -5.90 -12.81 10.95
CA CYS A 183 -6.32 -14.21 11.02
C CYS A 183 -5.30 -15.13 11.69
N LYS A 184 -4.01 -14.73 11.75
CA LYS A 184 -2.98 -15.47 12.49
C LYS A 184 -3.12 -15.34 14.01
N ILE A 185 -3.87 -14.33 14.48
CA ILE A 185 -4.11 -14.05 15.90
C ILE A 185 -5.49 -14.60 16.29
N PRO A 186 -5.59 -15.66 17.11
CA PRO A 186 -6.86 -16.30 17.45
C PRO A 186 -7.90 -15.35 18.06
N GLU A 187 -7.47 -14.45 18.95
CA GLU A 187 -8.32 -13.47 19.63
C GLU A 187 -8.91 -12.45 18.64
N ALA A 188 -8.08 -11.94 17.72
CA ALA A 188 -8.54 -11.02 16.67
C ALA A 188 -9.52 -11.71 15.70
N ARG A 189 -9.20 -12.96 15.32
CA ARG A 189 -10.04 -13.76 14.41
C ARG A 189 -11.44 -13.97 14.97
N GLU A 190 -11.54 -14.22 16.28
CA GLU A 190 -12.83 -14.37 16.98
C GLU A 190 -13.55 -13.02 17.14
N GLU A 191 -12.84 -11.97 17.59
CA GLU A 191 -13.43 -10.64 17.79
C GLU A 191 -14.06 -10.07 16.50
N PHE A 192 -13.34 -10.20 15.38
CA PHE A 192 -13.79 -9.71 14.08
C PHE A 192 -14.58 -10.74 13.26
N ARG A 193 -14.73 -11.97 13.75
CA ARG A 193 -15.40 -13.10 13.06
C ARG A 193 -14.87 -13.32 11.64
N LEU A 194 -13.55 -13.33 11.49
CA LEU A 194 -12.87 -13.34 10.19
C LEU A 194 -12.87 -14.72 9.50
N GLY A 195 -13.16 -15.79 10.24
CA GLY A 195 -13.01 -17.15 9.70
C GLY A 195 -11.55 -17.40 9.31
N ASN A 196 -11.33 -17.89 8.09
CA ASN A 196 -10.02 -18.06 7.48
C ASN A 196 -9.60 -16.87 6.59
N GLY A 197 -10.31 -15.75 6.65
CA GLY A 197 -9.99 -14.52 5.92
C GLY A 197 -11.06 -14.10 4.91
N VAL A 198 -10.68 -13.17 4.03
CA VAL A 198 -11.55 -12.58 3.02
C VAL A 198 -11.01 -12.82 1.61
N ARG A 199 -11.92 -12.88 0.63
CA ARG A 199 -11.58 -12.98 -0.79
C ARG A 199 -12.33 -11.93 -1.59
N PHE A 200 -11.63 -11.25 -2.49
CA PHE A 200 -12.17 -10.27 -3.43
C PHE A 200 -12.25 -10.93 -4.82
N ASP A 201 -13.44 -11.03 -5.40
CA ASP A 201 -13.68 -11.67 -6.70
C ASP A 201 -14.34 -10.69 -7.69
N ASN A 202 -13.83 -10.66 -8.92
CA ASN A 202 -14.33 -9.82 -10.03
C ASN A 202 -15.24 -10.59 -11.03
N HIS A 203 -15.70 -11.80 -10.68
CA HIS A 203 -16.40 -12.65 -11.64
C HIS A 203 -17.77 -13.08 -11.13
N ALA A 204 -18.81 -12.75 -11.91
CA ALA A 204 -20.19 -13.18 -11.69
C ALA A 204 -20.35 -14.71 -11.55
N ASN A 205 -19.40 -15.51 -12.05
CA ASN A 205 -19.37 -16.97 -11.85
C ASN A 205 -19.22 -17.38 -10.36
N ALA A 206 -18.82 -16.46 -9.48
CA ALA A 206 -18.79 -16.70 -8.03
C ALA A 206 -20.21 -16.74 -7.41
N LEU A 207 -21.22 -16.23 -8.11
CA LEU A 207 -22.63 -16.22 -7.67
C LEU A 207 -23.45 -17.41 -8.19
N ASP A 208 -22.94 -18.13 -9.20
CA ASP A 208 -23.64 -19.19 -9.95
C ASP A 208 -23.42 -20.60 -9.34
N LYS A 209 -22.87 -20.74 -8.12
CA LYS A 209 -22.64 -22.06 -7.50
C LYS A 209 -23.86 -22.69 -6.81
N ASP A 210 -25.02 -22.03 -6.85
CA ASP A 210 -26.24 -22.54 -6.20
C ASP A 210 -27.37 -22.90 -7.18
N ASP A 211 -27.17 -22.79 -8.50
CA ASP A 211 -28.17 -23.19 -9.50
C ASP A 211 -27.62 -24.36 -10.34
N GLU A 212 -27.60 -25.55 -9.76
CA GLU A 212 -27.57 -26.78 -10.55
C GLU A 212 -28.94 -26.99 -11.22
N ASP A 213 -28.88 -27.12 -12.55
CA ASP A 213 -29.83 -27.74 -13.47
C ASP A 213 -30.92 -26.86 -14.13
N ASP A 214 -30.60 -26.38 -15.34
CA ASP A 214 -31.32 -26.80 -16.55
C ASP A 214 -30.46 -26.48 -17.78
N THR A 215 -29.80 -27.51 -18.30
CA THR A 215 -28.91 -27.42 -19.46
C THR A 215 -29.69 -27.63 -20.76
N SER A 216 -30.61 -26.74 -21.10
CA SER A 216 -31.15 -26.72 -22.46
C SER A 216 -31.73 -25.36 -22.83
N LEU A 217 -30.96 -24.53 -23.55
CA LEU A 217 -31.43 -23.56 -24.57
C LEU A 217 -30.23 -22.75 -25.14
N PRO A 218 -30.04 -22.68 -26.46
CA PRO A 218 -29.02 -21.82 -27.06
C PRO A 218 -29.56 -20.40 -27.19
N SER A 219 -29.38 -19.58 -26.16
CA SER A 219 -29.84 -18.18 -26.19
C SER A 219 -28.71 -17.24 -26.63
N THR A 220 -28.72 -16.92 -27.92
CA THR A 220 -28.15 -15.71 -28.51
C THR A 220 -28.59 -14.48 -27.71
N SER A 221 -27.69 -13.51 -27.52
CA SER A 221 -27.83 -12.30 -26.69
C SER A 221 -27.83 -12.53 -25.18
N ARG A 222 -26.64 -12.82 -24.61
CA ARG A 222 -26.42 -12.54 -23.19
C ARG A 222 -26.37 -11.02 -23.03
N PRO A 223 -27.25 -10.39 -22.22
CA PRO A 223 -27.02 -9.01 -21.81
C PRO A 223 -25.63 -8.95 -21.17
N SER A 224 -24.87 -7.89 -21.45
CA SER A 224 -23.59 -7.61 -20.77
C SER A 224 -23.84 -7.68 -19.26
N LYS A 225 -23.44 -8.77 -18.62
CA LYS A 225 -23.61 -8.96 -17.18
C LYS A 225 -22.85 -7.82 -16.48
N PRO A 226 -23.46 -7.12 -15.50
CA PRO A 226 -22.81 -6.01 -14.83
C PRO A 226 -21.52 -6.49 -14.12
N ASP A 227 -20.48 -5.67 -14.14
CA ASP A 227 -19.22 -5.89 -13.43
C ASP A 227 -19.51 -5.87 -11.92
N GLN A 228 -19.82 -7.04 -11.37
CA GLN A 228 -20.11 -7.23 -9.96
C GLN A 228 -18.87 -7.79 -9.26
N PHE A 229 -18.31 -6.97 -8.39
CA PHE A 229 -17.24 -7.35 -7.47
C PHE A 229 -17.87 -7.91 -6.22
N CYS A 230 -17.34 -9.03 -5.71
CA CYS A 230 -17.89 -9.72 -4.55
C CYS A 230 -16.82 -9.83 -3.48
N ILE A 231 -17.20 -9.53 -2.24
CA ILE A 231 -16.37 -9.78 -1.06
C ILE A 231 -16.93 -11.00 -0.36
N HIS A 232 -16.10 -12.02 -0.20
CA HIS A 232 -16.45 -13.26 0.45
C HIS A 232 -15.68 -13.42 1.76
N ARG A 233 -16.32 -13.96 2.80
CA ARG A 233 -15.64 -14.54 3.95
C ARG A 233 -15.37 -16.02 3.67
N MET A 234 -14.18 -16.48 3.99
CA MET A 234 -13.78 -17.88 3.83
C MET A 234 -13.84 -18.60 5.18
N ASP A 235 -14.55 -19.73 5.24
CA ASP A 235 -14.65 -20.60 6.41
C ASP A 235 -14.29 -22.04 5.98
N GLY A 236 -13.00 -22.38 5.97
CA GLY A 236 -12.51 -23.61 5.36
C GLY A 236 -12.79 -23.63 3.85
N ASN A 237 -13.52 -24.65 3.39
CA ASN A 237 -13.95 -24.76 1.99
C ASN A 237 -15.24 -23.98 1.67
N ARG A 238 -15.89 -23.39 2.68
CA ARG A 238 -17.13 -22.63 2.49
C ARG A 238 -16.80 -21.15 2.23
N SER A 239 -17.47 -20.58 1.24
CA SER A 239 -17.38 -19.16 0.91
C SER A 239 -18.74 -18.51 1.17
N THR A 240 -18.77 -17.48 2.03
CA THR A 240 -19.98 -16.73 2.35
C THR A 240 -19.89 -15.34 1.75
N LEU A 241 -20.81 -14.97 0.88
CA LEU A 241 -20.89 -13.63 0.31
C LEU A 241 -21.22 -12.60 1.41
N LEU A 242 -20.34 -11.61 1.61
CA LEU A 242 -20.53 -10.51 2.54
C LEU A 242 -21.25 -9.33 1.88
N THR A 243 -20.75 -8.90 0.71
CA THR A 243 -21.32 -7.79 -0.04
C THR A 243 -20.93 -7.86 -1.51
N THR A 244 -21.74 -7.22 -2.36
CA THR A 244 -21.42 -6.93 -3.75
C THR A 244 -21.10 -5.44 -3.92
N VAL A 245 -20.20 -5.14 -4.84
CA VAL A 245 -19.71 -3.80 -5.17
C VAL A 245 -19.79 -3.62 -6.68
N GLU A 246 -20.22 -2.44 -7.11
CA GLU A 246 -20.22 -2.03 -8.52
C GLU A 246 -19.48 -0.70 -8.60
N TYR A 247 -18.33 -0.66 -9.24
CA TYR A 247 -17.57 0.57 -9.39
C TYR A 247 -18.24 1.52 -10.38
N LYS A 248 -18.23 2.81 -10.04
CA LYS A 248 -18.65 3.89 -10.93
C LYS A 248 -17.61 5.01 -10.90
N PRO A 249 -17.24 5.56 -12.07
CA PRO A 249 -16.22 6.58 -12.14
C PRO A 249 -16.75 7.88 -11.51
N PRO A 250 -15.87 8.73 -10.94
CA PRO A 250 -16.27 9.87 -10.12
C PRO A 250 -17.26 10.83 -10.78
N HIS A 251 -17.14 11.05 -12.10
CA HIS A 251 -18.02 11.95 -12.84
C HIS A 251 -19.49 11.48 -12.94
N LYS A 252 -19.77 10.19 -12.68
CA LYS A 252 -21.15 9.66 -12.65
C LYS A 252 -21.87 9.98 -11.34
N LEU A 253 -21.14 10.34 -10.28
CA LEU A 253 -21.70 10.70 -8.98
C LEU A 253 -21.21 12.07 -8.52
N SER A 254 -21.95 13.11 -8.89
CA SER A 254 -21.62 14.47 -8.45
C SER A 254 -21.92 14.69 -6.95
N VAL A 255 -21.12 15.53 -6.29
CA VAL A 255 -21.38 15.98 -4.91
C VAL A 255 -22.78 16.61 -4.78
N ALA A 256 -23.24 17.32 -5.81
CA ALA A 256 -24.59 17.89 -5.84
C ALA A 256 -25.68 16.80 -5.81
N SER A 257 -25.47 15.67 -6.49
CA SER A 257 -26.38 14.52 -6.46
C SER A 257 -26.46 13.91 -5.05
N LEU A 258 -25.32 13.76 -4.36
CA LEU A 258 -25.27 13.26 -2.98
C LEU A 258 -25.98 14.20 -2.01
N ARG A 259 -25.67 15.50 -2.07
CA ARG A 259 -26.32 16.52 -1.23
C ARG A 259 -27.83 16.49 -1.40
N ARG A 260 -28.31 16.40 -2.65
CA ARG A 260 -29.74 16.35 -2.94
C ARG A 260 -30.41 15.08 -2.40
N GLY A 261 -29.72 13.94 -2.39
CA GLY A 261 -30.25 12.68 -1.86
C GLY A 261 -30.27 12.59 -0.34
N LEU A 262 -29.40 13.35 0.34
CA LEU A 262 -29.36 13.50 1.80
C LEU A 262 -30.33 14.58 2.32
N ASP A 263 -30.81 15.45 1.45
CA ASP A 263 -31.72 16.53 1.81
C ASP A 263 -33.12 15.98 2.14
N ARG A 264 -33.69 16.39 3.29
CA ARG A 264 -34.94 15.81 3.82
C ARG A 264 -36.18 16.12 2.98
N TRP A 265 -36.08 17.10 2.08
CA TRP A 265 -37.22 17.74 1.41
C TRP A 265 -37.44 17.32 -0.05
N THR A 266 -36.62 16.43 -0.61
CA THR A 266 -36.72 16.02 -2.02
C THR A 266 -37.42 14.67 -2.17
N PHE A 267 -38.75 14.66 -2.00
CA PHE A 267 -39.57 13.58 -2.56
C PHE A 267 -39.46 13.63 -4.10
N GLY A 268 -38.77 12.66 -4.71
CA GLY A 268 -38.79 12.47 -6.17
C GLY A 268 -37.46 12.64 -6.92
N VAL A 269 -36.30 12.52 -6.28
CA VAL A 269 -35.02 12.46 -7.01
C VAL A 269 -34.75 11.02 -7.45
N LYS A 270 -34.34 10.85 -8.72
CA LYS A 270 -33.81 9.60 -9.29
C LYS A 270 -32.48 9.18 -8.61
N LEU A 271 -32.55 8.82 -7.33
CA LEU A 271 -31.54 8.04 -6.60
C LEU A 271 -31.39 6.62 -7.15
N SER A 272 -32.38 6.20 -7.93
CA SER A 272 -32.46 4.95 -8.68
C SER A 272 -31.16 4.61 -9.42
N ASN A 273 -30.51 5.60 -10.03
CA ASN A 273 -29.35 5.35 -10.88
C ASN A 273 -28.01 5.27 -10.11
N LEU A 274 -28.00 5.25 -8.78
CA LEU A 274 -26.80 5.68 -8.05
C LEU A 274 -26.42 4.86 -6.83
N ILE A 275 -27.38 4.34 -6.07
CA ILE A 275 -27.10 3.39 -5.00
C ILE A 275 -28.07 2.24 -5.17
N VAL A 276 -27.54 1.06 -5.47
CA VAL A 276 -28.33 -0.18 -5.57
C VAL A 276 -27.91 -1.04 -4.39
N CYS A 277 -28.87 -1.38 -3.54
CA CYS A 277 -28.61 -2.29 -2.42
C CYS A 277 -29.15 -3.65 -2.81
N GLN A 278 -28.28 -4.59 -3.20
CA GLN A 278 -28.68 -5.99 -3.38
C GLN A 278 -28.62 -6.69 -2.02
N ARG A 279 -29.74 -6.72 -1.28
CA ARG A 279 -29.93 -7.76 -0.26
C ARG A 279 -30.43 -9.02 -0.97
N ARG A 280 -29.64 -10.09 -0.97
CA ARG A 280 -30.19 -11.43 -1.24
C ARG A 280 -31.04 -11.82 -0.04
N SER A 281 -32.27 -12.25 -0.30
CA SER A 281 -33.18 -12.77 0.72
C SER A 281 -32.50 -13.94 1.45
N GLN A 282 -32.13 -13.75 2.72
CA GLN A 282 -31.99 -14.90 3.61
C GLN A 282 -33.40 -15.45 3.77
N ARG A 283 -33.73 -16.51 3.02
CA ARG A 283 -34.93 -17.29 3.28
C ARG A 283 -34.83 -17.79 4.72
N ASN A 284 -35.74 -17.32 5.57
CA ASN A 284 -36.03 -17.92 6.87
C ASN A 284 -36.20 -19.43 6.65
N GLN A 285 -35.32 -20.23 7.26
CA GLN A 285 -35.69 -21.59 7.60
C GLN A 285 -36.50 -21.48 8.89
N ASP A 286 -37.80 -21.31 8.74
CA ASP A 286 -38.75 -21.57 9.81
C ASP A 286 -38.67 -23.05 10.15
N ILE A 287 -38.07 -23.34 11.30
CA ILE A 287 -38.16 -24.65 11.94
C ILE A 287 -39.59 -24.77 12.46
N ALA A 288 -40.43 -25.52 11.73
CA ALA A 288 -41.71 -25.99 12.25
C ALA A 288 -41.46 -27.06 13.33
N PRO A 289 -42.26 -27.10 14.42
CA PRO A 289 -42.09 -28.09 15.48
C PRO A 289 -42.67 -29.44 15.01
N SER A 290 -41.86 -30.49 15.09
CA SER A 290 -42.37 -31.86 14.99
C SER A 290 -43.13 -32.17 16.28
N GLY A 291 -44.42 -32.49 16.13
CA GLY A 291 -45.19 -33.22 17.15
C GLY A 291 -44.80 -34.69 17.19
#